data_AF-A0A0C3RG62-F1
#
_entry.id   AF-A0A0C3RG62-F1
#
_cell.length_a   1.000
_cell.length_b   1.000
_cell.length_c   1.000
_cell.angle_alpha   90.00
_cell.angle_beta   90.00
_cell.angle_gamma   90.00
#
_symmetry.space_group_name_H-M   'P 1'
#
loop_
_entity.id
_entity.type
_entity.pdbx_description
1 polymer ?
#
loop_
_entity_poly.entity_id
_entity_poly.type
_entity_poly.pdbx_seq_one_letter_code
_entity_poly.pdbx_strand_id
1 'polypeptide(L)'
;MKKIETLLFLTCSVIVLSLWLAACSDDDKNERKDLLQGSWNINQAVAIATPVENATMTKEQLETVFNNYTFFEQGSEITFVDDTVKLVATFGDVELPMKLPYTFEKDTLTITAAASPTVTFEIKGAVDFYTSHFELNLTDKSYMSILQFVVLLTQEPNLQNALSQTQQAHASYNLVKK
;
A
#
# COMPACT_ATOMS: atom_id res chain seq x y z
N MET A 1 -9.07 -73.99 30.23
CA MET A 1 -10.32 -73.40 29.69
C MET A 1 -9.98 -72.05 29.07
N LYS A 2 -10.65 -71.73 27.95
CA LYS A 2 -10.57 -70.58 27.00
C LYS A 2 -10.37 -69.19 27.68
N LYS A 3 -9.78 -68.13 27.10
CA LYS A 3 -9.82 -67.50 25.75
C LYS A 3 -8.51 -66.68 25.51
N ILE A 4 -7.88 -66.63 24.32
CA ILE A 4 -8.04 -65.66 23.21
C ILE A 4 -8.11 -64.21 23.74
N GLU A 5 -7.17 -63.31 23.45
CA GLU A 5 -7.21 -62.45 22.24
C GLU A 5 -5.83 -62.02 21.70
N THR A 6 -5.75 -62.09 20.37
CA THR A 6 -4.75 -61.56 19.45
C THR A 6 -4.77 -60.04 19.42
N LEU A 7 -3.61 -59.37 19.37
CA LEU A 7 -3.44 -58.23 18.45
C LEU A 7 -1.98 -57.93 18.13
N LEU A 8 -1.65 -58.10 16.85
CA LEU A 8 -0.47 -57.56 16.17
C LEU A 8 -0.42 -56.04 16.34
N PHE A 9 0.72 -55.47 16.71
CA PHE A 9 1.08 -54.10 16.34
C PHE A 9 2.49 -54.05 15.75
N LEU A 10 2.49 -54.23 14.44
CA LEU A 10 3.20 -53.47 13.43
C LEU A 10 4.50 -52.77 13.87
N THR A 11 5.61 -53.43 13.54
CA THR A 11 6.95 -52.85 13.40
C THR A 11 6.94 -51.78 12.30
N CYS A 12 6.98 -50.51 12.69
CA CYS A 12 7.42 -49.39 11.84
C CYS A 12 7.97 -48.28 12.76
N SER A 13 9.03 -48.62 13.50
CA SER A 13 9.75 -47.67 14.36
C SER A 13 11.16 -47.43 13.85
N VAL A 14 11.33 -47.00 12.60
CA VAL A 14 12.55 -46.29 12.18
C VAL A 14 12.18 -45.40 10.98
N ILE A 15 12.76 -44.19 10.95
CA ILE A 15 12.79 -43.24 9.82
C ILE A 15 11.58 -42.30 9.69
N VAL A 16 11.46 -41.33 10.59
CA VAL A 16 11.24 -39.91 10.22
C VAL A 16 12.04 -39.03 11.19
N LEU A 17 13.36 -39.13 11.11
CA LEU A 17 14.31 -38.33 11.89
C LEU A 17 15.21 -37.59 10.89
N SER A 18 14.60 -36.87 9.93
CA SER A 18 15.34 -36.07 8.94
C SER A 18 14.44 -35.16 8.08
N LEU A 19 13.46 -34.46 8.66
CA LEU A 19 12.71 -33.41 7.95
C LEU A 19 12.42 -32.14 8.78
N TRP A 20 13.03 -32.02 9.96
CA TRP A 20 12.92 -30.82 10.82
C TRP A 20 14.13 -29.87 10.68
N LEU A 21 14.69 -29.76 9.47
CA LEU A 21 15.77 -28.83 9.15
C LEU A 21 15.52 -28.17 7.78
N ALA A 22 14.34 -27.57 7.60
CA ALA A 22 14.10 -26.50 6.61
C ALA A 22 12.73 -25.82 6.81
N ALA A 23 12.29 -25.66 8.07
CA ALA A 23 11.18 -24.78 8.40
C ALA A 23 11.67 -23.71 9.38
N CYS A 24 12.70 -22.97 8.99
CA CYS A 24 12.75 -21.55 9.32
C CYS A 24 11.78 -20.92 8.32
N SER A 25 10.48 -21.03 8.62
CA SER A 25 9.43 -20.51 7.75
C SER A 25 9.57 -18.99 7.68
N ASP A 26 9.26 -18.46 6.50
CA ASP A 26 8.99 -17.06 6.19
C ASP A 26 7.91 -16.39 7.10
N ASP A 27 7.54 -16.98 8.25
CA ASP A 27 6.46 -16.53 9.15
C ASP A 27 6.78 -15.20 9.84
N ASP A 28 8.05 -14.95 10.17
CA ASP A 28 8.49 -13.77 10.95
C ASP A 28 8.10 -12.40 10.33
N LYS A 29 7.71 -12.35 9.05
CA LYS A 29 7.42 -11.10 8.36
C LYS A 29 5.96 -10.63 8.45
N ASN A 30 5.01 -11.54 8.70
CA ASN A 30 3.62 -11.14 8.99
C ASN A 30 3.46 -10.73 10.47
N GLU A 31 4.36 -11.17 11.35
CA GLU A 31 4.34 -10.87 12.79
C GLU A 31 4.65 -9.41 13.13
N ARG A 32 5.17 -8.63 12.17
CA ARG A 32 5.56 -7.22 12.40
C ARG A 32 4.45 -6.21 12.11
N LYS A 33 3.26 -6.66 11.68
CA LYS A 33 2.13 -5.76 11.41
C LYS A 33 1.78 -4.90 12.64
N ASP A 34 1.91 -5.44 13.85
CA ASP A 34 1.67 -4.71 15.08
C ASP A 34 2.62 -3.52 15.29
N LEU A 35 3.81 -3.55 14.67
CA LEU A 35 4.77 -2.44 14.71
C LEU A 35 4.33 -1.25 13.86
N LEU A 36 3.38 -1.42 12.93
CA LEU A 36 2.80 -0.31 12.17
C LEU A 36 1.80 0.51 12.98
N GLN A 37 1.25 -0.04 14.06
CA GLN A 37 0.15 0.58 14.80
C GLN A 37 0.54 1.96 15.34
N GLY A 38 -0.42 2.89 15.35
CA GLY A 38 -0.21 4.26 15.79
C GLY A 38 0.04 5.25 14.64
N SER A 39 0.49 6.45 15.01
CA SER A 39 0.61 7.60 14.10
C SER A 39 2.01 7.72 13.50
N TRP A 40 2.05 8.01 12.19
CA TRP A 40 3.25 8.19 11.40
C TRP A 40 3.16 9.47 10.59
N ASN A 41 4.14 10.35 10.74
CA ASN A 41 4.23 11.58 9.95
C ASN A 41 4.96 11.33 8.63
N ILE A 42 4.41 11.87 7.54
CA ILE A 42 5.02 11.89 6.22
C ILE A 42 6.06 13.01 6.20
N ASN A 43 7.36 12.68 6.16
CA ASN A 43 8.41 13.72 6.19
C ASN A 43 8.67 14.35 4.82
N GLN A 44 8.47 13.59 3.75
CA GLN A 44 8.69 14.06 2.38
C GLN A 44 7.69 13.38 1.43
N ALA A 45 7.08 14.19 0.57
CA ALA A 45 6.28 13.75 -0.55
C ALA A 45 6.73 14.53 -1.79
N VAL A 46 7.30 13.84 -2.77
CA VAL A 46 7.76 14.46 -4.03
C VAL A 46 7.21 13.66 -5.21
N ALA A 47 6.50 14.36 -6.09
CA ALA A 47 6.11 13.83 -7.38
C ALA A 47 7.26 13.89 -8.38
N ILE A 48 7.45 12.83 -9.15
CA ILE A 48 8.29 12.82 -10.34
C ILE A 48 7.37 12.57 -11.53
N ALA A 49 7.44 13.44 -12.53
CA ALA A 49 6.66 13.27 -13.77
C ALA A 49 7.58 13.13 -14.99
N THR A 50 7.17 12.31 -15.94
CA THR A 50 7.76 12.21 -17.27
C THR A 50 6.65 12.43 -18.31
N PRO A 51 6.70 13.49 -19.12
CA PRO A 51 5.70 13.74 -20.15
C PRO A 51 5.63 12.57 -21.15
N VAL A 52 4.41 12.23 -21.59
CA VAL A 52 4.22 11.29 -22.73
C VAL A 52 4.53 11.98 -24.06
N GLU A 53 4.73 11.22 -25.14
CA GLU A 53 5.20 11.74 -26.44
C GLU A 53 4.38 12.92 -27.00
N ASN A 54 3.06 12.92 -26.77
CA ASN A 54 2.13 13.97 -27.23
C ASN A 54 1.70 14.95 -26.12
N ALA A 55 2.44 15.00 -25.01
CA ALA A 55 2.14 15.92 -23.92
C ALA A 55 2.25 17.38 -24.38
N THR A 56 1.28 18.19 -23.97
CA THR A 56 1.26 19.64 -24.23
C THR A 56 1.90 20.44 -23.09
N MET A 57 2.13 19.79 -21.94
CA MET A 57 2.73 20.37 -20.74
C MET A 57 4.18 19.89 -20.57
N THR A 58 5.02 20.79 -20.04
CA THR A 58 6.40 20.48 -19.65
C THR A 58 6.44 19.57 -18.42
N LYS A 59 7.60 18.94 -18.19
CA LYS A 59 7.84 18.13 -16.98
C LYS A 59 7.51 18.89 -15.71
N GLU A 60 8.01 20.12 -15.57
CA GLU A 60 7.86 20.94 -14.37
C GLU A 60 6.39 21.32 -14.12
N GLN A 61 5.65 21.60 -15.19
CA GLN A 61 4.21 21.87 -15.10
C GLN A 61 3.43 20.63 -14.66
N LEU A 62 3.79 19.45 -15.16
CA LEU A 62 3.17 18.20 -14.75
C LEU A 62 3.50 17.90 -13.29
N GLU A 63 4.76 17.99 -12.87
CA GLU A 63 5.16 17.82 -11.45
C GLU A 63 4.42 18.79 -10.52
N THR A 64 4.15 20.02 -10.96
CA THR A 64 3.31 20.97 -10.22
C THR A 64 1.87 20.48 -10.08
N VAL A 65 1.27 19.97 -11.16
CA VAL A 65 -0.07 19.35 -11.09
C VAL A 65 -0.04 18.19 -10.10
N PHE A 66 0.93 17.29 -10.20
CA PHE A 66 1.04 16.17 -9.27
C PHE A 66 1.14 16.66 -7.82
N ASN A 67 2.09 17.54 -7.49
CA ASN A 67 2.30 18.02 -6.12
C ASN A 67 1.07 18.74 -5.53
N ASN A 68 0.22 19.37 -6.34
CA ASN A 68 -1.01 20.00 -5.88
C ASN A 68 -2.16 18.99 -5.62
N TYR A 69 -2.04 17.76 -6.11
CA TYR A 69 -3.09 16.74 -6.07
C TYR A 69 -2.54 15.43 -5.50
N THR A 70 -1.89 15.50 -4.34
CA THR A 70 -1.21 14.35 -3.72
C THR A 70 -2.07 13.64 -2.67
N PHE A 71 -2.08 12.30 -2.72
CA PHE A 71 -2.78 11.51 -1.70
C PHE A 71 -2.14 11.62 -0.31
N PHE A 72 -0.86 11.97 -0.24
CA PHE A 72 -0.12 12.20 1.01
C PHE A 72 0.65 13.51 0.90
N GLU A 73 0.28 14.50 1.71
CA GLU A 73 1.04 15.75 1.79
C GLU A 73 2.23 15.61 2.71
N GLN A 74 3.28 16.39 2.45
CA GLN A 74 4.36 16.53 3.41
C GLN A 74 3.82 17.09 4.74
N GLY A 75 4.19 16.46 5.85
CA GLY A 75 3.71 16.80 7.18
C GLY A 75 2.37 16.16 7.55
N SER A 76 1.71 15.46 6.63
CA SER A 76 0.47 14.73 6.93
C SER A 76 0.74 13.56 7.87
N GLU A 77 -0.24 13.26 8.72
CA GLU A 77 -0.23 12.11 9.61
C GLU A 77 -1.07 10.97 9.01
N ILE A 78 -0.53 9.76 9.06
CA ILE A 78 -1.27 8.52 8.82
C ILE A 78 -1.33 7.72 10.12
N THR A 79 -2.49 7.18 10.45
CA THR A 79 -2.68 6.39 11.68
C THR A 79 -3.15 4.98 11.35
N PHE A 80 -2.35 3.97 11.70
CA PHE A 80 -2.76 2.57 11.58
C PHE A 80 -3.46 2.13 12.85
N VAL A 81 -4.65 1.54 12.69
CA VAL A 81 -5.48 0.99 13.77
C VAL A 81 -6.11 -0.30 13.27
N ASP A 82 -5.75 -1.41 13.92
CA ASP A 82 -6.15 -2.77 13.55
C ASP A 82 -5.77 -3.03 12.07
N ASP A 83 -6.75 -3.40 11.24
CA ASP A 83 -6.61 -3.65 9.80
C ASP A 83 -6.92 -2.42 8.93
N THR A 84 -7.00 -1.23 9.54
CA THR A 84 -7.34 0.01 8.83
C THR A 84 -6.30 1.09 9.00
N VAL A 85 -6.13 1.91 7.95
CA VAL A 85 -5.35 3.14 7.97
C VAL A 85 -6.31 4.32 7.91
N LYS A 86 -6.08 5.30 8.77
CA LYS A 86 -6.75 6.60 8.76
C LYS A 86 -5.79 7.63 8.20
N LEU A 87 -6.27 8.47 7.30
CA LEU A 87 -5.51 9.54 6.66
C LEU A 87 -6.47 10.62 6.18
N VAL A 88 -5.94 11.81 5.89
CA VAL A 88 -6.65 12.85 5.15
C VAL A 88 -5.94 12.99 3.82
N ALA A 89 -6.66 12.74 2.72
CA ALA A 89 -6.11 12.93 1.38
C ALA A 89 -6.43 14.35 0.90
N THR A 90 -5.44 15.05 0.35
CA THR A 90 -5.58 16.45 -0.05
C THR A 90 -5.42 16.61 -1.55
N PHE A 91 -6.44 17.13 -2.21
CA PHE A 91 -6.45 17.32 -3.66
C PHE A 91 -6.81 18.77 -3.99
N GLY A 92 -5.80 19.64 -4.11
CA GLY A 92 -6.00 21.07 -4.19
C GLY A 92 -6.69 21.59 -2.93
N ASP A 93 -7.86 22.23 -3.09
CA ASP A 93 -8.65 22.74 -1.97
C ASP A 93 -9.58 21.69 -1.33
N VAL A 94 -9.48 20.43 -1.77
CA VAL A 94 -10.35 19.33 -1.31
C VAL A 94 -9.63 18.49 -0.27
N GLU A 95 -10.11 18.51 0.97
CA GLU A 95 -9.68 17.58 2.01
C GLU A 95 -10.69 16.45 2.18
N LEU A 96 -10.22 15.20 2.08
CA LEU A 96 -11.07 14.02 2.20
C LEU A 96 -10.53 13.07 3.27
N PRO A 97 -11.10 13.08 4.48
CA PRO A 97 -10.79 12.10 5.51
C PRO A 97 -11.18 10.69 5.04
N MET A 98 -10.25 9.75 5.13
CA MET A 98 -10.44 8.37 4.70
C MET A 98 -10.10 7.38 5.82
N LYS A 99 -10.85 6.28 5.85
CA LYS A 99 -10.55 5.07 6.61
C LYS A 99 -10.53 3.90 5.64
N LEU A 100 -9.33 3.39 5.34
CA LEU A 100 -9.11 2.40 4.29
C LEU A 100 -8.56 1.10 4.87
N PRO A 101 -8.91 -0.07 4.32
CA PRO A 101 -8.25 -1.32 4.65
C PRO A 101 -6.79 -1.31 4.19
N TYR A 102 -5.93 -1.96 4.97
CA TYR A 102 -4.55 -2.24 4.57
C TYR A 102 -4.13 -3.67 4.89
N THR A 103 -3.19 -4.19 4.12
CA THR A 103 -2.46 -5.44 4.41
C THR A 103 -0.97 -5.15 4.54
N PHE A 104 -0.29 -5.99 5.30
CA PHE A 104 1.16 -5.94 5.46
C PHE A 104 1.70 -7.36 5.35
N GLU A 105 2.48 -7.61 4.30
CA GLU A 105 3.07 -8.91 4.03
C GLU A 105 4.50 -8.71 3.53
N LYS A 106 5.45 -9.46 4.11
CA LYS A 106 6.86 -9.46 3.66
C LYS A 106 7.46 -8.06 3.49
N ASP A 107 7.35 -7.22 4.52
CA ASP A 107 7.87 -5.84 4.52
C ASP A 107 7.17 -4.90 3.50
N THR A 108 6.05 -5.33 2.92
CA THR A 108 5.27 -4.56 1.95
C THR A 108 3.91 -4.17 2.54
N LEU A 109 3.67 -2.86 2.65
CA LEU A 109 2.38 -2.27 2.99
C LEU A 109 1.54 -2.11 1.71
N THR A 110 0.29 -2.56 1.75
CA THR A 110 -0.69 -2.35 0.68
C THR A 110 -1.95 -1.69 1.24
N ILE A 111 -2.31 -0.51 0.74
CA ILE A 111 -3.56 0.20 1.08
C ILE A 111 -4.50 0.10 -0.11
N THR A 112 -5.77 -0.25 0.12
CA THR A 112 -6.77 -0.40 -0.94
C THR A 112 -8.01 0.43 -0.67
N ALA A 113 -8.65 0.92 -1.74
CA ALA A 113 -9.97 1.55 -1.66
C ALA A 113 -10.83 1.16 -2.84
N ALA A 114 -12.14 1.20 -2.64
CA ALA A 114 -13.15 0.95 -3.67
C ALA A 114 -14.33 1.92 -3.49
N ALA A 115 -14.54 2.81 -4.46
CA ALA A 115 -15.71 3.71 -4.48
C ALA A 115 -16.85 3.11 -5.31
N SER A 116 -16.49 2.26 -6.28
CA SER A 116 -17.43 1.52 -7.11
C SER A 116 -16.79 0.20 -7.56
N PRO A 117 -17.56 -0.73 -8.16
CA PRO A 117 -17.00 -1.97 -8.70
C PRO A 117 -15.93 -1.76 -9.78
N THR A 118 -15.90 -0.57 -10.41
CA THR A 118 -14.99 -0.25 -11.52
C THR A 118 -13.87 0.71 -11.12
N VAL A 119 -13.97 1.37 -9.97
CA VAL A 119 -12.97 2.33 -9.49
C VAL A 119 -12.43 1.85 -8.16
N THR A 120 -11.32 1.13 -8.26
CA THR A 120 -10.49 0.71 -7.13
C THR A 120 -9.08 1.22 -7.32
N PHE A 121 -8.40 1.50 -6.21
CA PHE A 121 -6.98 1.80 -6.25
C PHE A 121 -6.22 0.98 -5.22
N GLU A 122 -4.92 0.84 -5.48
CA GLU A 122 -3.96 0.16 -4.63
C GLU A 122 -2.69 1.01 -4.53
N ILE A 123 -2.25 1.24 -3.29
CA ILE A 123 -0.99 1.89 -2.96
C ILE A 123 -0.10 0.85 -2.31
N LYS A 124 1.11 0.67 -2.84
CA LYS A 124 2.09 -0.28 -2.32
C LYS A 124 3.36 0.43 -1.88
N GLY A 125 3.97 -0.07 -0.82
CA GLY A 125 5.22 0.48 -0.33
C GLY A 125 6.01 -0.47 0.54
N ALA A 126 7.31 -0.23 0.62
CA ALA A 126 8.19 -0.94 1.53
C ALA A 126 8.15 -0.29 2.92
N VAL A 127 8.28 -1.10 3.97
CA VAL A 127 8.41 -0.63 5.35
C VAL A 127 9.67 -1.23 5.95
N ASP A 128 10.54 -0.37 6.48
CA ASP A 128 11.70 -0.74 7.28
C ASP A 128 11.52 -0.25 8.72
N PHE A 129 11.18 -1.17 9.62
CA PHE A 129 11.02 -0.87 11.03
C PHE A 129 12.33 -0.57 11.75
N TYR A 130 13.49 -1.04 11.25
CA TYR A 130 14.78 -0.78 11.89
C TYR A 130 15.13 0.72 11.84
N THR A 131 14.78 1.37 10.73
CA THR A 131 14.99 2.80 10.54
C THR A 131 13.72 3.61 10.73
N SER A 132 12.61 3.00 11.16
CA SER A 132 11.29 3.65 11.23
C SER A 132 10.90 4.37 9.93
N HIS A 133 11.32 3.78 8.81
CA HIS A 133 11.14 4.31 7.47
C HIS A 133 10.02 3.54 6.77
N PHE A 134 9.14 4.23 6.08
CA PHE A 134 8.28 3.60 5.10
C PHE A 134 8.33 4.41 3.81
N GLU A 135 8.32 3.70 2.71
CA GLU A 135 8.33 4.25 1.36
C GLU A 135 7.16 3.70 0.58
N LEU A 136 6.16 4.57 0.33
CA LEU A 136 5.08 4.25 -0.58
C LEU A 136 5.48 4.66 -1.99
N ASN A 137 5.39 3.71 -2.90
CA ASN A 137 5.58 3.90 -4.33
C ASN A 137 4.21 4.04 -4.99
N LEU A 138 3.85 5.26 -5.37
CA LEU A 138 2.70 5.46 -6.26
C LEU A 138 3.19 5.31 -7.68
N THR A 139 2.76 4.27 -8.39
CA THR A 139 2.96 4.17 -9.85
C THR A 139 2.01 5.12 -10.58
N ASP A 140 2.23 5.34 -11.88
CA ASP A 140 1.35 6.15 -12.73
C ASP A 140 -0.10 5.64 -12.68
N LYS A 141 -0.28 4.32 -12.70
CA LYS A 141 -1.56 3.63 -12.54
C LYS A 141 -2.18 3.85 -11.16
N SER A 142 -1.40 3.72 -10.08
CA SER A 142 -1.88 3.96 -8.71
C SER A 142 -2.34 5.40 -8.55
N TYR A 143 -1.54 6.36 -9.00
CA TYR A 143 -1.90 7.78 -8.94
C TYR A 143 -3.17 8.09 -9.74
N MET A 144 -3.26 7.61 -10.99
CA MET A 144 -4.43 7.83 -11.84
C MET A 144 -5.71 7.26 -11.22
N SER A 145 -5.65 6.05 -10.67
CA SER A 145 -6.79 5.39 -10.04
C SER A 145 -7.24 6.10 -8.75
N ILE A 146 -6.32 6.65 -7.97
CA ILE A 146 -6.64 7.50 -6.81
C ILE A 146 -7.35 8.77 -7.27
N LEU A 147 -6.82 9.47 -8.27
CA LEU A 147 -7.42 10.72 -8.74
C LEU A 147 -8.81 10.49 -9.33
N GLN A 148 -9.01 9.38 -10.08
CA GLN A 148 -10.33 8.93 -10.54
C GLN A 148 -11.29 8.62 -9.39
N PHE A 149 -10.81 7.95 -8.34
CA PHE A 149 -11.59 7.66 -7.14
C PHE A 149 -12.09 8.94 -6.46
N VAL A 150 -11.21 9.93 -6.28
CA VAL A 150 -11.57 11.19 -5.63
C VAL A 150 -12.55 11.99 -6.49
N VAL A 151 -12.28 12.10 -7.79
CA VAL A 151 -13.18 12.73 -8.76
C VAL A 151 -14.60 12.13 -8.70
N LEU A 152 -14.70 10.81 -8.61
CA LEU A 152 -15.99 10.12 -8.52
C LEU A 152 -16.73 10.46 -7.21
N LEU A 153 -16.00 10.57 -6.11
CA LEU A 153 -16.57 10.86 -4.80
C LEU A 153 -17.01 12.32 -4.64
N THR A 154 -16.23 13.27 -5.15
CA THR A 154 -16.41 14.70 -4.86
C THR A 154 -17.09 15.44 -6.01
N GLN A 155 -16.98 14.94 -7.25
CA GLN A 155 -17.47 15.59 -8.47
C GLN A 155 -16.89 17.01 -8.70
N GLU A 156 -15.72 17.30 -8.12
CA GLU A 156 -15.09 18.62 -8.17
C GLU A 156 -14.50 18.92 -9.57
N PRO A 157 -14.90 20.02 -10.24
CA PRO A 157 -14.47 20.31 -11.61
C PRO A 157 -12.96 20.48 -11.77
N ASN A 158 -12.30 21.06 -10.77
CA ASN A 158 -10.84 21.26 -10.80
C ASN A 158 -10.10 19.92 -10.78
N LEU A 159 -10.65 18.90 -10.12
CA LEU A 159 -10.07 17.57 -10.11
C LEU A 159 -10.23 16.86 -11.45
N GLN A 160 -11.30 17.14 -12.20
CA GLN A 160 -11.45 16.62 -13.57
C GLN A 160 -10.42 17.21 -14.54
N ASN A 161 -10.13 18.50 -14.38
CA ASN A 161 -9.07 19.14 -15.15
C ASN A 161 -7.70 18.57 -14.78
N ALA A 162 -7.43 18.38 -13.47
CA ALA A 162 -6.21 17.74 -12.99
C ALA A 162 -6.06 16.32 -13.53
N LEU A 163 -7.14 15.53 -13.55
CA LEU A 163 -7.16 14.18 -14.10
C LEU A 163 -6.77 14.17 -15.58
N SER A 164 -7.34 15.08 -16.37
CA SER A 164 -7.04 15.20 -17.80
C SER A 164 -5.60 15.65 -18.07
N GLN A 165 -5.04 16.53 -17.22
CA GLN A 165 -3.65 16.97 -17.31
C GLN A 165 -2.68 15.85 -16.91
N THR A 166 -3.02 15.09 -15.87
CA THR A 166 -2.24 13.95 -15.38
C THR A 166 -2.10 12.86 -16.43
N GLN A 167 -3.09 12.67 -17.31
CA GLN A 167 -3.03 11.69 -18.42
C GLN A 167 -1.91 11.99 -19.44
N GLN A 168 -1.31 13.18 -19.37
CA GLN A 168 -0.18 13.57 -20.23
C GLN A 168 1.18 13.16 -19.64
N ALA A 169 1.23 12.38 -18.56
CA ALA A 169 2.48 11.97 -17.93
C ALA A 169 2.47 10.52 -17.41
N HIS A 170 3.66 9.92 -17.38
CA HIS A 170 3.98 8.88 -16.42
C HIS A 170 4.43 9.52 -15.11
N ALA A 171 4.01 9.00 -13.97
CA ALA A 171 4.36 9.55 -12.67
C ALA A 171 4.78 8.49 -11.67
N SER A 172 5.69 8.86 -10.78
CA SER A 172 6.02 8.10 -9.58
C SER A 172 6.12 9.02 -8.37
N TYR A 173 5.59 8.58 -7.23
CA TYR A 173 5.89 9.22 -5.94
C TYR A 173 6.75 8.32 -5.10
N ASN A 174 7.80 8.92 -4.53
CA ASN A 174 8.51 8.33 -3.40
C ASN A 174 8.11 9.13 -2.17
N LEU A 175 7.53 8.45 -1.19
CA LEU A 175 7.36 9.01 0.14
C LEU A 175 8.52 8.54 1.00
N VAL A 176 9.21 9.44 1.67
CA VAL A 176 10.34 9.07 2.53
C VAL A 176 10.09 9.60 3.93
N LYS A 177 9.99 8.71 4.91
CA LYS A 177 10.06 9.06 6.34
C LYS A 177 11.49 8.85 6.88
N LYS A 178 11.88 9.59 7.90
CA LYS A 178 12.95 9.21 8.84
C LYS A 178 12.33 8.99 10.21
#